data_AF-A0A286U8U5-F1
#
_entry.id   AF-A0A286U8U5-F1
#
_cell.length_a   1.000
_cell.length_b   1.000
_cell.length_c   1.000
_cell.angle_alpha   90.00
_cell.angle_beta   90.00
_cell.angle_gamma   90.00
#
_symmetry.space_group_name_H-M   'P 1'
#
loop_
_entity.id
_entity.type
_entity.pdbx_description
1 polymer ?
#
loop_
_entity_poly.entity_id
_entity_poly.type
_entity_poly.pdbx_seq_one_letter_code
_entity_poly.pdbx_strand_id
1 'polypeptide(L)'
;MSGNPGSAPPPVPPPVPPPGPPPGLPPVPPPGPQQNPQLANVQAYLMLNQAVYNDDEKRILFVLSYIRSTDYNAGLSKAEKWADLWMEQHWNNLGAWTDFEQAFKNRFITFDEAGEAI
;
A
#
# COMPACT_ATOMS: atom_id res chain seq x y z
N MET A 1 -71.16 37.13 -11.35
CA MET A 1 -70.22 36.52 -10.40
C MET A 1 -69.56 35.36 -11.12
N SER A 2 -68.33 35.53 -11.62
CA SER A 2 -67.63 34.52 -12.43
C SER A 2 -66.62 33.79 -11.55
N GLY A 3 -66.92 32.54 -11.21
CA GLY A 3 -66.03 31.68 -10.44
C GLY A 3 -64.84 31.24 -11.30
N ASN A 4 -63.64 31.44 -10.80
CA ASN A 4 -62.40 30.96 -11.41
C ASN A 4 -62.29 29.44 -11.19
N PRO A 5 -62.24 28.59 -12.24
CA PRO A 5 -62.02 27.16 -12.04
C PRO A 5 -60.57 26.95 -11.57
N GLY A 6 -60.44 26.30 -10.42
CA GLY A 6 -59.17 26.05 -9.75
C GLY A 6 -58.15 25.39 -10.68
N SER A 7 -56.95 25.97 -10.73
CA SER A 7 -55.80 25.36 -11.39
C SER A 7 -55.48 24.03 -10.69
N ALA A 8 -55.69 22.91 -11.39
CA ALA A 8 -55.19 21.63 -10.92
C ALA A 8 -53.65 21.67 -10.84
N PRO A 9 -53.03 21.10 -9.80
CA PRO A 9 -51.58 21.00 -9.73
C PRO A 9 -51.06 20.18 -10.92
N PRO A 10 -49.85 20.49 -11.43
CA PRO A 10 -49.26 19.73 -12.52
C PRO A 10 -49.04 18.27 -12.09
N PRO A 11 -49.13 17.31 -13.04
CA PRO A 11 -48.87 15.92 -12.76
C PRO A 11 -47.44 15.73 -12.24
N VAL A 12 -47.30 14.91 -11.21
CA VAL A 12 -45.98 14.50 -10.69
C VAL A 12 -45.23 13.73 -11.80
N PRO A 13 -43.94 14.05 -12.05
CA PRO A 13 -43.15 13.28 -12.99
C PRO A 13 -43.01 11.83 -12.50
N PRO A 14 -42.90 10.86 -13.42
CA PRO A 14 -42.70 9.46 -13.06
C PRO A 14 -41.40 9.31 -12.26
N PRO A 15 -41.34 8.32 -11.34
CA PRO A 15 -40.12 8.02 -10.61
C PRO A 15 -38.97 7.68 -11.57
N VAL A 16 -37.80 8.26 -11.31
CA VAL A 16 -36.59 7.96 -12.08
C VAL A 16 -36.21 6.50 -11.83
N PRO A 17 -35.94 5.69 -12.86
CA PRO A 17 -35.45 4.33 -12.66
C PRO A 17 -34.13 4.34 -11.87
N PRO A 18 -33.85 3.32 -11.07
CA PRO A 18 -32.60 3.23 -10.33
C PRO A 18 -31.42 3.28 -11.31
N PRO A 19 -30.29 3.93 -10.93
CA PRO A 19 -29.07 3.87 -11.72
C PRO A 19 -28.70 2.41 -11.99
N GLY A 20 -28.31 2.11 -13.23
CA GLY A 20 -27.76 0.80 -13.56
C GLY A 20 -26.54 0.47 -12.70
N PRO A 21 -26.13 -0.80 -12.62
CA PRO A 21 -24.90 -1.18 -11.93
C PRO A 21 -23.72 -0.35 -12.48
N PRO A 22 -22.79 0.09 -11.62
CA PRO A 22 -21.63 0.85 -12.06
C PRO A 22 -20.89 0.06 -13.15
N PRO A 23 -20.24 0.74 -14.11
CA PRO A 23 -19.37 0.09 -15.08
C PRO A 23 -18.44 -0.85 -14.34
N GLY A 24 -18.38 -2.11 -14.79
CA GLY A 24 -17.56 -3.13 -14.16
C GLY A 24 -16.16 -2.58 -13.91
N LEU A 25 -15.65 -2.78 -12.70
CA LEU A 25 -14.27 -2.45 -12.36
C LEU A 25 -13.35 -3.02 -13.45
N PRO A 26 -12.29 -2.31 -13.85
CA PRO A 26 -11.32 -2.89 -14.78
C PRO A 26 -10.87 -4.25 -14.23
N PRO A 27 -10.63 -5.25 -15.11
CA PRO A 27 -10.19 -6.56 -14.66
C PRO A 27 -8.99 -6.38 -13.75
N VAL A 28 -9.07 -6.99 -12.56
CA VAL A 28 -7.94 -7.04 -11.63
C VAL A 28 -6.77 -7.61 -12.42
N PRO A 29 -5.60 -6.93 -12.46
CA PRO A 29 -4.43 -7.49 -13.13
C PRO A 29 -4.17 -8.89 -12.56
N PRO A 30 -3.69 -9.85 -13.39
CA PRO A 30 -3.32 -11.16 -12.88
C PRO A 30 -2.37 -10.98 -11.69
N PRO A 31 -2.38 -11.88 -10.69
CA PRO A 31 -1.39 -11.83 -9.63
C PRO A 31 -0.01 -12.00 -10.26
N GLY A 32 0.65 -10.88 -10.58
CA GLY A 32 2.10 -10.84 -10.73
C GLY A 32 2.73 -11.08 -9.36
N PRO A 33 4.06 -11.18 -9.27
CA PRO A 33 4.73 -11.25 -7.97
C PRO A 33 4.15 -10.15 -7.08
N GLN A 34 3.47 -10.54 -6.00
CA GLN A 34 2.86 -9.60 -5.06
C GLN A 34 4.00 -8.80 -4.44
N GLN A 35 4.34 -7.67 -5.05
CA GLN A 35 5.12 -6.65 -4.40
C GLN A 35 4.32 -6.29 -3.16
N ASN A 36 4.87 -6.59 -1.98
CA ASN A 36 4.23 -6.20 -0.73
C ASN A 36 3.98 -4.67 -0.83
N PRO A 37 2.72 -4.20 -0.89
CA PRO A 37 2.41 -2.81 -1.20
C PRO A 37 3.07 -1.84 -0.22
N GLN A 38 3.44 -2.31 0.97
CA GLN A 38 4.20 -1.57 1.97
C GLN A 38 5.62 -1.21 1.49
N LEU A 39 6.32 -2.12 0.80
CA LEU A 39 7.66 -1.86 0.27
C LEU A 39 7.65 -0.87 -0.89
N ALA A 40 6.68 -1.01 -1.80
CA ALA A 40 6.49 -0.07 -2.89
C ALA A 40 6.22 1.35 -2.36
N ASN A 41 5.41 1.46 -1.29
CA ASN A 41 5.15 2.75 -0.63
C ASN A 41 6.40 3.34 0.04
N VAL A 42 7.21 2.52 0.71
CA VAL A 42 8.48 2.95 1.32
C VAL A 42 9.46 3.43 0.25
N GLN A 43 9.62 2.68 -0.84
CA GLN A 43 10.47 3.08 -1.96
C GLN A 43 10.01 4.38 -2.61
N ALA A 44 8.70 4.53 -2.85
CA ALA A 44 8.13 5.76 -3.38
C ALA A 44 8.39 6.95 -2.43
N TYR A 45 8.24 6.75 -1.12
CA TYR A 45 8.51 7.78 -0.12
C TYR A 45 9.99 8.20 -0.14
N LEU A 46 10.92 7.24 -0.17
CA LEU A 46 12.36 7.53 -0.29
C LEU A 46 12.69 8.26 -1.59
N MET A 47 12.06 7.86 -2.70
CA MET A 47 12.24 8.50 -4.01
C MET A 47 11.67 9.92 -4.06
N LEU A 48 10.62 10.24 -3.32
CA LEU A 48 10.07 11.60 -3.23
C LEU A 48 10.87 12.49 -2.26
N ASN A 49 11.51 11.89 -1.25
CA ASN A 49 12.24 12.60 -0.20
C ASN A 49 13.76 12.45 -0.32
N GLN A 50 14.28 12.32 -1.54
CA GLN A 50 15.71 12.08 -1.81
C GLN A 50 16.64 13.12 -1.20
N ALA A 51 16.20 14.38 -1.11
CA ALA A 51 16.98 15.46 -0.49
C ALA A 51 17.24 15.21 1.01
N VAL A 52 16.35 14.48 1.68
CA VAL A 52 16.46 14.11 3.09
C VAL A 52 17.16 12.75 3.25
N TYR A 53 16.76 11.76 2.44
CA TYR A 53 17.33 10.40 2.45
C TYR A 53 18.35 10.24 1.32
N ASN A 54 19.38 11.08 1.35
CA ASN A 54 20.36 11.23 0.29
C ASN A 54 21.55 10.26 0.38
N ASP A 55 21.62 9.45 1.43
CA ASP A 55 22.62 8.41 1.61
C ASP A 55 21.96 7.10 2.07
N ASP A 56 22.71 6.01 1.95
CA ASP A 56 22.21 4.66 2.26
C ASP A 56 21.87 4.50 3.74
N GLU A 57 22.68 5.07 4.64
CA GLU A 57 22.46 4.97 6.09
C GLU A 57 21.10 5.56 6.49
N LYS A 58 20.77 6.77 6.01
CA LYS A 58 19.48 7.42 6.28
C LYS A 58 18.31 6.65 5.71
N ARG A 59 18.46 6.06 4.53
CA ARG A 59 17.41 5.22 3.91
C ARG A 59 17.17 3.97 4.76
N ILE A 60 18.24 3.28 5.15
CA ILE A 60 18.17 2.07 5.98
C ILE A 60 17.54 2.39 7.34
N LEU A 61 17.99 3.46 8.01
CA LEU A 61 17.42 3.92 9.29
C LEU A 61 15.93 4.23 9.19
N PHE A 62 15.49 4.88 8.11
CA PHE A 62 14.07 5.16 7.89
C PHE A 62 13.25 3.87 7.82
N VAL A 63 13.70 2.89 7.03
CA VAL A 63 12.97 1.63 6.87
C VAL A 63 12.93 0.85 8.19
N LEU A 64 14.05 0.76 8.91
CA LEU A 64 14.10 0.12 10.23
C LEU A 64 13.16 0.80 11.23
N SER A 65 13.14 2.14 11.25
CA SER A 65 12.21 2.92 12.07
C SER A 65 10.76 2.69 11.67
N TYR A 66 10.48 2.61 10.37
CA TYR A 66 9.14 2.36 9.85
C TYR A 66 8.62 1.00 10.28
N ILE A 67 9.42 -0.06 10.12
CA ILE A 67 9.10 -1.44 10.54
C ILE A 67 8.79 -1.49 12.04
N ARG A 68 9.62 -0.84 12.87
CA ARG A 68 9.42 -0.79 14.33
C ARG A 68 8.24 0.06 14.77
N SER A 69 7.83 1.04 13.96
CA SER A 69 6.72 1.94 14.28
C SER A 69 5.34 1.37 13.87
N THR A 70 5.31 0.38 12.97
CA THR A 70 4.07 -0.20 12.46
C THR A 70 3.54 -1.29 13.41
N ASP A 71 3.01 -0.88 14.55
CA ASP A 71 2.35 -1.76 15.54
C ASP A 71 0.87 -2.08 15.22
N TYR A 72 0.34 -1.61 14.07
CA TYR A 72 -1.09 -1.71 13.79
C TYR A 72 -1.48 -3.09 13.21
N ASN A 73 -1.64 -4.06 14.10
CA ASN A 73 -2.38 -5.33 13.99
C ASN A 73 -1.62 -6.54 13.39
N ALA A 74 -1.09 -7.37 14.30
CA ALA A 74 -0.91 -8.82 14.18
C ALA A 74 -0.16 -9.33 12.93
N GLY A 75 1.18 -9.15 12.89
CA GLY A 75 2.02 -9.85 11.90
C GLY A 75 3.51 -9.49 11.87
N LEU A 76 3.93 -8.40 12.52
CA LEU A 76 5.26 -7.81 12.33
C LEU A 76 6.30 -8.15 13.40
N SER A 77 6.01 -8.97 14.41
CA SER A 77 7.01 -9.34 15.43
C SER A 77 8.27 -9.99 14.86
N LYS A 78 8.16 -10.67 13.71
CA LYS A 78 9.31 -11.22 12.96
C LYS A 78 10.08 -10.13 12.22
N ALA A 79 9.41 -9.06 11.80
CA ALA A 79 10.01 -7.91 11.12
C ALA A 79 10.71 -6.97 12.10
N GLU A 80 10.09 -6.68 13.24
CA GLU A 80 10.70 -5.94 14.35
C GLU A 80 11.97 -6.64 14.84
N LYS A 81 11.88 -7.94 15.17
CA LYS A 81 13.05 -8.72 15.57
C LYS A 81 14.14 -8.75 14.52
N TRP A 82 13.78 -8.80 13.23
CA TRP A 82 14.77 -8.74 12.16
C TRP A 82 15.41 -7.35 12.06
N ALA A 83 14.64 -6.27 12.23
CA ALA A 83 15.15 -4.91 12.26
C ALA A 83 16.10 -4.69 13.46
N ASP A 84 15.80 -5.29 14.60
CA ASP A 84 16.68 -5.27 15.77
C ASP A 84 17.97 -6.05 15.51
N LEU A 85 17.86 -7.29 14.99
CA LEU A 85 19.01 -8.10 14.60
C LEU A 85 19.90 -7.42 13.56
N TRP A 86 19.30 -6.72 12.58
CA TRP A 86 20.07 -5.94 11.61
C TRP A 86 20.89 -4.87 12.32
N MET A 87 20.29 -4.12 13.23
CA MET A 87 21.01 -3.08 13.97
C MET A 87 22.04 -3.63 14.95
N GLU A 88 21.85 -4.83 15.50
CA GLU A 88 22.87 -5.50 16.31
C GLU A 88 24.08 -5.93 15.45
N GLN A 89 23.83 -6.51 14.27
CA GLN A 89 24.89 -7.00 13.37
C GLN A 89 25.65 -5.86 12.68
N HIS A 90 24.96 -4.75 12.42
CA HIS A 90 25.46 -3.63 11.62
C HIS A 90 25.61 -2.34 12.44
N TRP A 91 25.77 -2.44 13.77
CA TRP A 91 25.71 -1.32 14.70
C TRP A 91 26.70 -0.18 14.40
N ASN A 92 27.84 -0.48 13.78
CA ASN A 92 28.88 0.49 13.42
C ASN A 92 28.84 0.91 11.93
N ASN A 93 28.12 0.17 11.09
CA ASN A 93 27.94 0.45 9.67
C ASN A 93 26.75 -0.35 9.13
N LEU A 94 25.67 0.35 8.80
CA LEU A 94 24.41 -0.22 8.30
C LEU A 94 24.53 -0.89 6.92
N GLY A 95 25.63 -0.67 6.21
CA GLY A 95 25.90 -1.26 4.90
C GLY A 95 25.29 -0.46 3.75
N ALA A 96 25.37 -1.04 2.55
CA ALA A 96 24.79 -0.44 1.35
C ALA A 96 23.28 -0.68 1.29
N TRP A 97 22.56 0.26 0.70
CA TRP A 97 21.10 0.17 0.54
C TRP A 97 20.69 -1.10 -0.23
N THR A 98 21.45 -1.46 -1.28
CA THR A 98 21.19 -2.64 -2.11
C THR A 98 21.20 -3.93 -1.30
N ASP A 99 22.18 -4.10 -0.41
CA ASP A 99 22.33 -5.31 0.41
C ASP A 99 21.20 -5.41 1.44
N PHE A 100 20.86 -4.28 2.07
CA PHE A 100 19.73 -4.18 2.98
C PHE A 100 18.40 -4.51 2.29
N GLU A 101 18.14 -3.91 1.13
CA GLU A 101 16.91 -4.10 0.37
C GLU A 101 16.76 -5.57 -0.04
N GLN A 102 17.84 -6.22 -0.47
CA GLN A 102 17.83 -7.63 -0.82
C GLN A 102 17.59 -8.53 0.41
N ALA A 103 18.27 -8.27 1.53
CA ALA A 103 18.06 -9.02 2.76
C ALA A 103 16.62 -8.88 3.29
N PHE A 104 16.06 -7.68 3.20
CA PHE A 104 14.67 -7.41 3.56
C PHE A 104 13.69 -8.16 2.65
N LYS A 105 13.89 -8.08 1.33
CA LYS A 105 13.10 -8.83 0.33
C LYS A 105 13.15 -10.33 0.60
N ASN A 106 14.33 -10.92 0.74
CA ASN A 106 14.50 -12.36 1.02
C ASN A 106 13.76 -12.80 2.29
N ARG A 107 13.62 -11.91 3.27
CA ARG A 107 13.03 -12.25 4.57
C ARG A 107 11.50 -12.10 4.61
N PHE A 108 10.95 -11.13 3.89
CA PHE A 108 9.53 -10.74 3.99
C PHE A 108 8.75 -10.84 2.69
N ILE A 109 9.44 -10.94 1.56
CA ILE A 109 8.90 -11.29 0.25
C ILE A 109 9.57 -12.60 -0.14
N THR A 110 9.10 -13.72 0.39
CA THR A 110 9.36 -15.00 -0.28
C THR A 110 8.89 -14.85 -1.71
N PHE A 111 9.82 -14.83 -2.68
CA PHE A 111 9.48 -15.03 -4.07
C PHE A 111 8.70 -16.34 -4.13
N ASP A 112 7.53 -16.29 -4.74
CA ASP A 112 6.79 -17.48 -5.14
C ASP A 112 7.50 -18.15 -6.34
N GLU A 113 8.83 -18.34 -6.24
CA GLU A 113 9.63 -19.18 -7.12
C GLU A 113 9.75 -20.57 -6.49
N ALA A 114 8.59 -21.18 -6.30
CA ALA A 114 8.42 -22.63 -6.40
C ALA A 114 6.96 -22.95 -6.73
N GLY A 115 6.42 -22.28 -7.75
CA GLY A 115 5.59 -22.97 -8.73
C GLY A 115 6.43 -23.96 -9.54
N GLU A 116 7.16 -24.85 -8.88
CA GLU A 116 7.70 -26.03 -9.54
C GLU A 116 6.54 -27.02 -9.62
N ALA A 117 5.86 -26.95 -10.75
CA ALA A 117 5.14 -28.09 -11.25
C ALA A 117 6.14 -29.24 -11.46
N ILE A 118 6.11 -30.24 -10.58
CA ILE A 118 6.22 -31.68 -10.92
C ILE A 118 5.45 -32.53 -9.93
#